data_AF-A0A357T2P0-F1
#
_entry.id   AF-A0A357T2P0-F1
#
_cell.length_a   1.000
_cell.length_b   1.000
_cell.length_c   1.000
_cell.angle_alpha   90.00
_cell.angle_beta   90.00
_cell.angle_gamma   90.00
#
_symmetry.space_group_name_H-M   'P 1'
#
loop_
_entity.id
_entity.type
_entity.pdbx_description
1 polymer ?
#
loop_
_entity_poly.entity_id
_entity_poly.type
_entity_poly.pdbx_seq_one_letter_code
_entity_poly.pdbx_strand_id
1 'polypeptide(L)'
;MDETKWPLLTELGSSAEENVNRDPNITLIKLRLFGGKIAIFIMTEEGLPEPEQFEDRRPQVRLQKIRESKLVPEEIISKLHTLRMVGNKAVHENYSDPDHAYYLLLKAFEIGIWLMQTYFIPAPPVF
;
A
#
# COMPACT_ATOMS: atom_id res chain seq x y z
N MET A 1 1.55 7.32 -11.40
CA MET A 1 0.39 7.58 -10.52
C MET A 1 0.09 9.07 -10.60
N ASP A 2 -1.17 9.50 -10.65
CA ASP A 2 -1.49 10.93 -10.81
C ASP A 2 -1.15 11.72 -9.52
N GLU A 3 -0.21 12.66 -9.64
CA GLU A 3 0.26 13.53 -8.55
C GLU A 3 -0.82 14.45 -7.99
N THR A 4 -1.84 14.79 -8.79
CA THR A 4 -2.92 15.68 -8.35
C THR A 4 -3.89 14.98 -7.40
N LYS A 5 -4.13 13.69 -7.60
CA LYS A 5 -5.05 12.90 -6.78
C LYS A 5 -4.37 12.25 -5.57
N TRP A 6 -3.15 11.73 -5.75
CA TRP A 6 -2.45 10.98 -4.71
C TRP A 6 -0.99 11.42 -4.55
N PRO A 7 -0.72 12.70 -4.21
CA PRO A 7 0.64 13.24 -4.15
C PRO A 7 1.55 12.44 -3.20
N LEU A 8 1.03 12.04 -2.03
CA LEU A 8 1.80 11.28 -1.04
C LEU A 8 2.11 9.84 -1.51
N LEU A 9 1.20 9.20 -2.25
CA LEU A 9 1.47 7.87 -2.78
C LEU A 9 2.51 7.93 -3.90
N THR A 10 2.45 8.95 -4.75
CA THR A 10 3.48 9.20 -5.77
C THR A 10 4.84 9.45 -5.12
N GLU A 11 4.92 10.33 -4.10
CA GLU A 11 6.17 10.60 -3.37
C GLU A 11 6.78 9.31 -2.78
N LEU A 12 5.97 8.50 -2.10
CA LEU A 12 6.45 7.27 -1.48
C LEU A 12 6.90 6.22 -2.51
N GLY A 13 6.17 6.11 -3.63
CA GLY A 13 6.53 5.23 -4.74
C GLY A 13 7.84 5.65 -5.40
N SER A 14 7.95 6.90 -5.82
CA SER A 14 9.17 7.45 -6.44
C SER A 14 10.37 7.33 -5.50
N SER A 15 10.19 7.64 -4.21
CA SER A 15 11.25 7.47 -3.22
C SER A 15 11.70 6.02 -3.07
N ALA A 16 10.79 5.04 -3.17
CA ALA A 16 11.17 3.63 -3.17
C ALA A 16 11.95 3.25 -4.44
N GLU A 17 11.51 3.71 -5.61
CA GLU A 17 12.17 3.45 -6.89
C GLU A 17 13.60 4.04 -6.94
N GLU A 18 13.79 5.26 -6.46
CA GLU A 18 15.09 5.93 -6.40
C GLU A 18 16.10 5.20 -5.50
N ASN A 19 15.60 4.55 -4.45
CA ASN A 19 16.44 3.88 -3.44
C ASN A 19 16.67 2.40 -3.72
N VAL A 20 15.91 1.73 -4.59
CA VAL A 20 15.98 0.26 -4.75
C VAL A 20 17.39 -0.27 -5.08
N ASN A 21 18.18 0.51 -5.82
CA ASN A 21 19.56 0.20 -6.18
C ASN A 21 20.61 0.66 -5.15
N ARG A 22 20.24 1.53 -4.21
CA ARG A 22 21.16 2.22 -3.29
C ARG A 22 21.01 1.73 -1.86
N ASP A 23 19.78 1.64 -1.41
CA ASP A 23 19.40 1.26 -0.06
C ASP A 23 18.09 0.43 -0.07
N PRO A 24 18.20 -0.90 -0.06
CA PRO A 24 17.05 -1.80 0.03
C PRO A 24 16.22 -1.58 1.31
N ASN A 25 16.85 -1.22 2.44
CA ASN A 25 16.13 -0.99 3.69
C ASN A 25 15.18 0.22 3.57
N ILE A 26 15.69 1.36 3.09
CA ILE A 26 14.86 2.55 2.85
C ILE A 26 13.72 2.22 1.88
N THR A 27 14.01 1.47 0.81
CA THR A 27 13.00 1.03 -0.16
C THR A 27 11.87 0.26 0.53
N LEU A 28 12.21 -0.77 1.32
CA LEU A 28 11.24 -1.58 2.06
C LEU A 28 10.40 -0.75 3.06
N ILE A 29 11.02 0.22 3.74
CA ILE A 29 10.31 1.13 4.66
C ILE A 29 9.34 2.03 3.89
N LYS A 30 9.74 2.60 2.75
CA LYS A 30 8.89 3.44 1.90
C LYS A 30 7.70 2.66 1.34
N LEU A 31 7.93 1.44 0.87
CA LEU A 31 6.86 0.55 0.38
C LEU A 31 5.87 0.16 1.47
N ARG A 32 6.31 0.00 2.71
CA ARG A 32 5.41 -0.19 3.86
C ARG A 32 4.51 1.01 4.09
N LEU A 33 5.08 2.22 4.06
CA LEU A 33 4.31 3.45 4.22
C LEU A 33 3.31 3.62 3.08
N PHE A 34 3.72 3.33 1.84
CA PHE A 34 2.87 3.33 0.66
C PHE A 34 1.66 2.40 0.86
N GLY A 35 1.89 1.13 1.22
CA GLY A 35 0.81 0.18 1.48
C GLY A 35 -0.11 0.60 2.64
N GLY A 36 0.46 1.18 3.70
CA GLY A 36 -0.32 1.72 4.83
C GLY A 36 -1.24 2.87 4.43
N LYS A 37 -0.77 3.78 3.56
CA LYS A 37 -1.57 4.90 3.04
C LYS A 37 -2.66 4.43 2.09
N ILE A 38 -2.39 3.42 1.27
CA ILE A 38 -3.42 2.78 0.43
C ILE A 38 -4.51 2.15 1.28
N ALA A 39 -4.18 1.43 2.36
CA ALA A 39 -5.20 0.84 3.23
C ALA A 39 -6.13 1.91 3.86
N ILE A 40 -5.57 3.05 4.28
CA ILE A 40 -6.38 4.19 4.78
C ILE A 40 -7.27 4.75 3.67
N PHE A 41 -6.72 4.93 2.47
CA PHE A 41 -7.46 5.44 1.32
C PHE A 41 -8.63 4.51 0.95
N ILE A 42 -8.39 3.21 0.79
CA ILE A 42 -9.43 2.21 0.52
C ILE A 42 -10.55 2.29 1.57
N MET A 43 -10.19 2.33 2.85
CA MET A 43 -11.20 2.45 3.90
C MET A 43 -12.05 3.71 3.76
N THR A 44 -11.45 4.82 3.34
CA THR A 44 -12.14 6.11 3.16
C THR A 44 -13.09 6.05 1.96
N GLU A 45 -12.62 5.58 0.80
CA GLU A 45 -13.44 5.51 -0.43
C GLU A 45 -14.59 4.50 -0.31
N GLU A 46 -14.36 3.36 0.36
CA GLU A 46 -15.37 2.33 0.57
C GLU A 46 -16.30 2.62 1.77
N GLY A 47 -16.13 3.74 2.46
CA GLY A 47 -16.93 4.12 3.62
C GLY A 47 -16.80 3.17 4.83
N LEU A 48 -15.65 2.49 4.97
CA LEU A 48 -15.41 1.55 6.05
C LEU A 48 -15.05 2.28 7.36
N PRO A 49 -15.64 1.90 8.51
CA PRO A 49 -15.37 2.58 9.77
C PRO A 49 -13.95 2.31 10.26
N GLU A 50 -13.19 3.39 10.51
CA GLU A 50 -11.94 3.34 11.27
C GLU A 50 -12.18 2.74 12.65
N PRO A 51 -11.22 1.98 13.21
CA PRO A 51 -11.28 1.54 14.60
C PRO A 51 -11.49 2.74 15.53
N GLU A 52 -12.48 2.61 16.44
CA GLU A 52 -12.85 3.63 17.40
C GLU A 52 -11.69 3.99 18.32
N GLN A 53 -10.95 2.96 18.77
CA GLN A 53 -9.77 3.12 19.59
C GLN A 53 -8.55 3.44 18.73
N PHE A 54 -7.83 4.51 19.08
CA PHE A 54 -6.62 4.94 18.36
C PHE A 54 -5.55 3.84 18.32
N GLU A 55 -5.42 3.06 19.39
CA GLU A 55 -4.47 1.94 19.52
C GLU A 55 -4.74 0.80 18.52
N ASP A 56 -5.97 0.70 18.02
CA ASP A 56 -6.38 -0.29 17.02
C ASP A 56 -6.26 0.20 15.58
N ARG A 57 -5.84 1.44 15.35
CA ARG A 57 -5.59 2.00 14.00
C ARG A 57 -4.28 1.48 13.37
N ARG A 58 -3.90 0.25 13.73
CA ARG A 58 -2.71 -0.43 13.22
C ARG A 58 -2.99 -0.96 11.81
N PRO A 59 -2.00 -0.98 10.90
CA PRO A 59 -2.22 -1.42 9.51
C PRO A 59 -2.85 -2.81 9.39
N GLN A 60 -2.54 -3.75 10.27
CA GLN A 60 -3.14 -5.09 10.25
C GLN A 60 -4.66 -5.09 10.49
N VAL A 61 -5.17 -4.21 11.37
CA VAL A 61 -6.60 -4.15 11.68
C VAL A 61 -7.37 -3.57 10.49
N ARG A 62 -6.80 -2.57 9.81
CA ARG A 62 -7.36 -2.03 8.57
C ARG A 62 -7.45 -3.09 7.47
N LEU A 63 -6.37 -3.83 7.24
CA LEU A 63 -6.37 -4.91 6.24
C LEU A 63 -7.41 -5.99 6.57
N GLN A 64 -7.61 -6.30 7.85
CA GLN A 64 -8.65 -7.25 8.26
C GLN A 64 -10.06 -6.72 7.97
N LYS A 65 -10.36 -5.46 8.28
CA LYS A 65 -11.65 -4.83 7.93
C LYS A 65 -11.90 -4.77 6.42
N ILE A 66 -10.87 -4.44 5.65
CA ILE A 66 -10.93 -4.44 4.17
C ILE A 66 -11.23 -5.85 3.65
N ARG A 67 -10.63 -6.89 4.25
CA ARG A 67 -10.92 -8.29 3.90
C ARG A 67 -12.35 -8.67 4.21
N GLU A 68 -12.85 -8.28 5.39
CA GLU A 68 -14.21 -8.58 5.84
C GLU A 68 -15.28 -7.90 4.98
N SER A 69 -14.99 -6.73 4.41
CA SER A 69 -15.93 -6.03 3.51
C SER A 69 -16.17 -6.77 2.20
N LYS A 70 -15.22 -7.61 1.75
CA LYS A 70 -15.22 -8.31 0.46
C LYS A 70 -15.31 -7.39 -0.76
N LEU A 71 -15.05 -6.09 -0.58
CA LEU A 71 -15.06 -5.08 -1.66
C LEU A 71 -13.74 -5.05 -2.45
N VAL A 72 -12.65 -5.48 -1.82
CA VAL A 72 -11.31 -5.48 -2.41
C VAL A 72 -10.88 -6.92 -2.71
N PRO A 73 -10.28 -7.20 -3.88
CA PRO A 73 -9.77 -8.53 -4.20
C PRO A 73 -8.72 -9.01 -3.18
N GLU A 74 -8.83 -10.27 -2.72
CA GLU A 74 -7.90 -10.83 -1.72
C GLU A 74 -6.43 -10.76 -2.18
N GLU A 75 -6.17 -10.83 -3.49
CA GLU A 75 -4.84 -10.67 -4.05
C GLU A 75 -4.21 -9.32 -3.69
N ILE A 76 -4.97 -8.22 -3.75
CA ILE A 76 -4.50 -6.88 -3.40
C ILE A 76 -4.24 -6.80 -1.88
N ILE A 77 -5.14 -7.35 -1.08
CA ILE A 77 -5.00 -7.39 0.39
C ILE A 77 -3.75 -8.19 0.78
N SER A 78 -3.50 -9.31 0.11
CA SER A 78 -2.32 -10.14 0.30
C SER A 78 -1.03 -9.38 -0.02
N LYS A 79 -0.98 -8.67 -1.16
CA LYS A 79 0.17 -7.82 -1.51
C LYS A 79 0.42 -6.73 -0.47
N LEU A 80 -0.63 -6.02 -0.04
CA LEU A 80 -0.53 -5.02 1.03
C LEU A 80 -0.03 -5.63 2.35
N HIS A 81 -0.48 -6.84 2.67
CA HIS A 81 0.01 -7.58 3.82
C HIS A 81 1.50 -7.94 3.68
N THR A 82 1.96 -8.36 2.51
CA THR A 82 3.38 -8.64 2.25
C THR A 82 4.23 -7.37 2.45
N LEU A 83 3.83 -6.23 1.89
CA LEU A 83 4.51 -4.94 2.11
C LEU A 83 4.63 -4.63 3.61
N ARG A 84 3.54 -4.82 4.36
CA ARG A 84 3.52 -4.62 5.82
C ARG A 84 4.51 -5.50 6.55
N MET A 85 4.55 -6.80 6.25
CA MET A 85 5.37 -7.77 6.98
C MET A 85 6.86 -7.53 6.76
N VAL A 86 7.29 -7.45 5.50
CA VAL A 86 8.71 -7.27 5.18
C VAL A 86 9.18 -5.88 5.60
N GLY A 87 8.37 -4.86 5.38
CA GLY A 87 8.71 -3.50 5.83
C GLY A 87 8.75 -3.36 7.35
N ASN A 88 7.91 -4.08 8.10
CA ASN A 88 8.05 -4.13 9.56
C ASN A 88 9.42 -4.70 9.96
N LYS A 89 9.87 -5.76 9.27
CA LYS A 89 11.21 -6.33 9.47
C LYS A 89 12.31 -5.32 9.14
N ALA A 90 12.15 -4.56 8.05
CA ALA A 90 13.07 -3.48 7.70
C ALA A 90 13.17 -2.40 8.79
N VAL A 91 12.04 -1.99 9.37
CA VAL A 91 12.00 -0.98 10.45
C VAL A 91 12.59 -1.50 11.76
N HIS A 92 12.23 -2.72 12.19
CA HIS A 92 12.53 -3.20 13.54
C HIS A 92 13.83 -4.01 13.64
N GLU A 93 14.26 -4.64 12.55
CA GLU A 93 15.42 -5.54 12.51
C GLU A 93 16.51 -5.03 11.54
N ASN A 94 16.36 -3.82 10.99
CA ASN A 94 17.27 -3.25 10.00
C ASN A 94 17.48 -4.15 8.76
N TYR A 95 16.43 -4.90 8.38
CA TYR A 95 16.46 -5.82 7.25
C TYR A 95 16.65 -5.09 5.91
N SER A 96 17.62 -5.53 5.11
CA SER A 96 18.05 -4.85 3.89
C SER A 96 18.44 -5.86 2.81
N ASP A 97 17.45 -6.42 2.12
CA ASP A 97 17.64 -7.43 1.09
C ASP A 97 17.23 -6.88 -0.28
N PRO A 98 18.17 -6.78 -1.24
CA PRO A 98 17.89 -6.21 -2.57
C PRO A 98 16.79 -6.97 -3.32
N ASP A 99 16.81 -8.30 -3.32
CA ASP A 99 15.88 -9.12 -4.10
C ASP A 99 14.44 -8.94 -3.57
N HIS A 100 14.27 -8.91 -2.25
CA HIS A 100 12.99 -8.57 -1.66
C HIS A 100 12.56 -7.12 -1.92
N ALA A 101 13.49 -6.15 -1.93
CA ALA A 101 13.16 -4.77 -2.28
C ALA A 101 12.62 -4.68 -3.72
N TYR A 102 13.28 -5.32 -4.68
CA TYR A 102 12.80 -5.41 -6.07
C TYR A 102 11.46 -6.12 -6.18
N TYR A 103 11.32 -7.27 -5.52
CA TYR A 103 10.07 -8.03 -5.54
C TYR A 103 8.91 -7.19 -5.00
N LEU A 104 9.09 -6.50 -3.88
CA LEU A 104 8.02 -5.68 -3.29
C LEU A 104 7.76 -4.39 -4.08
N LEU A 105 8.77 -3.85 -4.76
CA LEU A 105 8.56 -2.71 -5.66
C LEU A 105 7.60 -3.09 -6.79
N LEU A 106 7.78 -4.28 -7.40
CA LEU A 106 6.85 -4.81 -8.39
C LEU A 106 5.44 -5.02 -7.82
N LYS A 107 5.31 -5.51 -6.58
CA LYS A 107 3.99 -5.65 -5.93
C LYS A 107 3.32 -4.31 -5.63
N ALA A 108 4.09 -3.30 -5.24
CA ALA A 108 3.55 -1.95 -5.07
C ALA A 108 3.11 -1.33 -6.40
N PHE A 109 3.84 -1.58 -7.49
CA PHE A 109 3.44 -1.17 -8.83
C PHE A 109 2.13 -1.84 -9.27
N GLU A 110 1.98 -3.15 -9.07
CA GLU A 110 0.74 -3.89 -9.33
C GLU A 110 -0.45 -3.32 -8.53
N ILE A 111 -0.24 -3.00 -7.24
CA ILE A 111 -1.25 -2.34 -6.42
C ILE A 111 -1.59 -0.95 -6.99
N GLY A 112 -0.59 -0.18 -7.40
CA GLY A 112 -0.79 1.15 -8.00
C GLY A 112 -1.62 1.11 -9.28
N ILE A 113 -1.40 0.13 -10.15
CA ILE A 113 -2.24 -0.10 -11.34
C ILE A 113 -3.68 -0.37 -10.94
N TRP A 114 -3.90 -1.31 -10.02
CA TRP A 114 -5.24 -1.64 -9.55
C TRP A 114 -5.95 -0.42 -8.94
N LEU A 115 -5.24 0.39 -8.16
CA LEU A 115 -5.77 1.60 -7.55
C LEU A 115 -6.24 2.61 -8.61
N MET A 116 -5.43 2.83 -9.66
CA MET A 116 -5.81 3.68 -10.78
C MET A 116 -7.05 3.13 -11.51
N GLN A 117 -7.08 1.84 -11.80
CA GLN A 117 -8.21 1.22 -12.51
C GLN A 117 -9.52 1.28 -11.72
N THR A 118 -9.43 1.15 -10.40
CA THR A 118 -10.60 1.07 -9.51
C THR A 118 -11.14 2.45 -9.14
N TYR A 119 -10.25 3.40 -8.83
CA TYR A 119 -10.64 4.67 -8.22
C TYR A 119 -10.31 5.90 -9.06
N PHE A 120 -9.43 5.81 -10.06
CA PHE A 120 -9.08 6.98 -10.89
C PHE A 120 -9.96 7.10 -12.12
N ILE A 121 -10.26 5.99 -12.78
CA ILE A 121 -11.13 5.99 -13.96
C ILE A 121 -12.58 6.09 -13.45
N PRO A 122 -13.33 7.17 -13.75
CA PRO A 122 -14.75 7.22 -13.41
C PRO A 122 -15.45 6.06 -14.09
N ALA A 123 -16.35 5.38 -13.36
CA ALA A 123 -17.15 4.30 -13.92
C ALA A 123 -17.73 4.76 -15.27
N PRO A 124 -17.60 3.96 -16.36
CA PRO A 124 -18.20 4.34 -17.62
C PRO A 124 -19.70 4.60 -17.37
N PRO A 125 -20.27 5.67 -17.96
CA PRO A 125 -21.70 5.92 -17.82
C PRO A 125 -22.45 4.67 -18.25
N VAL A 126 -23.32 4.17 -17.38
CA VAL A 126 -24.25 3.10 -17.72
C VAL A 126 -25.20 3.69 -18.76
N PHE A 127 -25.07 3.28 -20.02
CA PHE A 127 -25.98 3.65 -21.11
C PHE A 127 -27.28 2.83 -21.02
#